data_AF-A0A928IF29-F1
#
_entry.id   AF-A0A928IF29-F1
#
_cell.length_a   1.000
_cell.length_b   1.000
_cell.length_c   1.000
_cell.angle_alpha   90.00
_cell.angle_beta   90.00
_cell.angle_gamma   90.00
#
_symmetry.space_group_name_H-M   'P 1'
#
loop_
_entity.id
_entity.type
_entity.pdbx_description
1 polymer ?
#
loop_
_entity_poly.entity_id
_entity_poly.type
_entity_poly.pdbx_seq_one_letter_code
_entity_poly.pdbx_strand_id
1 'polypeptide(L)'
;MSKEYTFLLDGKEVSCQEDGNKYFIYEGDKFVTTVYGKFFGGVDEEVELYGKTCRFIILHDKPDFAADGVLLSSGKSYAEEKEKRRKKACLWAYIEILASLIVLAVMVVLAITASNVKAYIPVFAAALLFCAFGVCELISNRKK
;
A
#
# COMPACT_ATOMS: atom_id res chain seq x y z
N MET A 1 17.10 -6.86 -13.34
CA MET A 1 16.60 -6.16 -14.55
C MET A 1 15.84 -4.95 -14.05
N SER A 2 16.32 -3.74 -14.32
CA SER A 2 15.57 -2.53 -14.00
C SER A 2 14.38 -2.42 -14.95
N LYS A 3 13.22 -2.05 -14.44
CA LYS A 3 12.06 -1.73 -15.28
C LYS A 3 12.01 -0.23 -15.48
N GLU A 4 11.60 0.18 -16.67
CA GLU A 4 11.45 1.59 -17.01
C GLU A 4 10.00 1.86 -17.40
N TYR A 5 9.49 3.00 -16.92
CA TYR A 5 8.11 3.43 -17.13
C TYR A 5 8.13 4.86 -17.65
N THR A 6 7.44 5.11 -18.75
CA THR A 6 7.39 6.43 -19.39
C THR A 6 5.97 6.98 -19.36
N PHE A 7 5.86 8.26 -19.04
CA PHE A 7 4.61 9.01 -18.91
C PHE A 7 4.71 10.33 -19.68
N LEU A 8 3.55 10.89 -20.03
CA LEU A 8 3.46 12.20 -20.66
C LEU A 8 2.77 13.18 -19.70
N LEU A 9 3.48 14.24 -19.34
CA LEU A 9 2.96 15.37 -18.57
C LEU A 9 2.91 16.60 -19.46
N ASP A 10 1.71 17.04 -19.84
CA ASP A 10 1.49 18.16 -20.79
C ASP A 10 2.30 18.04 -22.10
N GLY A 11 2.47 16.81 -22.60
CA GLY A 11 3.24 16.51 -23.80
C GLY A 11 4.75 16.45 -23.61
N LYS A 12 5.26 16.58 -22.37
CA LYS A 12 6.66 16.36 -22.01
C LYS A 12 6.85 14.98 -21.40
N GLU A 13 7.98 14.36 -21.69
CA GLU A 13 8.30 13.01 -21.25
C GLU A 13 8.81 12.98 -19.81
N VAL A 14 8.22 12.11 -19.00
CA VAL A 14 8.70 11.79 -17.65
C VAL A 14 8.97 10.30 -17.61
N SER A 15 10.20 9.91 -17.25
CA SER A 15 10.56 8.50 -17.10
C SER A 15 10.85 8.15 -15.65
N CYS A 16 10.59 6.90 -15.30
CA CYS A 16 10.78 6.34 -13.98
C CYS A 16 11.49 4.99 -14.12
N GLN A 17 12.68 4.88 -13.55
CA GLN A 17 13.45 3.65 -13.51
C GLN A 17 13.32 3.01 -12.12
N GLU A 18 12.81 1.78 -12.11
CA GLU A 18 12.69 0.95 -10.91
C GLU A 18 13.94 0.06 -10.75
N ASP A 19 14.60 0.18 -9.60
CA ASP A 19 15.69 -0.69 -9.17
C ASP A 19 15.50 -1.10 -7.70
N GLY A 20 15.01 -2.32 -7.49
CA GLY A 20 14.68 -2.85 -6.16
C GLY A 20 13.57 -2.03 -5.50
N ASN A 21 13.89 -1.34 -4.41
CA ASN A 21 12.97 -0.45 -3.70
C ASN A 21 13.17 1.03 -4.03
N LYS A 22 13.93 1.36 -5.08
CA LYS A 22 14.21 2.73 -5.49
C LYS A 22 13.55 3.02 -6.83
N TYR A 23 12.99 4.21 -6.93
CA TYR A 23 12.38 4.76 -8.13
C TYR A 23 13.11 6.04 -8.49
N PHE A 24 13.89 6.00 -9.56
CA PHE A 24 14.62 7.16 -10.09
C PHE A 24 13.75 7.87 -11.10
N ILE A 25 13.48 9.15 -10.87
CA ILE A 25 12.56 9.95 -11.69
C ILE A 25 13.36 10.93 -12.55
N TYR A 26 13.03 10.97 -13.84
CA TYR A 26 13.69 11.81 -14.83
C TYR A 26 12.68 12.65 -15.62
N GLU A 27 13.11 13.85 -16.00
CA GLU A 27 12.46 14.76 -16.96
C GLU A 27 13.22 14.69 -18.28
N GLY A 28 12.72 13.93 -19.25
CA GLY A 28 13.54 13.51 -20.40
C GLY A 28 14.85 12.87 -19.93
N ASP A 29 15.98 13.46 -20.28
CA ASP A 29 17.32 12.96 -19.90
C ASP A 29 17.83 13.45 -18.54
N LYS A 30 17.07 14.34 -17.85
CA LYS A 30 17.53 14.97 -16.61
C LYS A 30 16.99 14.26 -15.39
N PHE A 31 17.88 13.78 -14.53
CA PHE A 31 17.51 13.24 -13.21
C PHE A 31 16.91 14.34 -12.32
N VAL A 32 15.77 14.02 -11.69
CA VAL A 32 15.05 14.91 -10.78
C VAL A 32 15.25 14.48 -9.33
N THR A 33 14.81 13.28 -8.98
CA THR A 33 14.82 12.79 -7.60
C THR A 33 14.75 11.26 -7.53
N THR A 34 14.98 10.73 -6.33
CA THR A 34 14.78 9.31 -6.01
C THR A 34 13.70 9.17 -4.96
N VAL A 35 12.70 8.34 -5.26
CA VAL A 35 11.65 7.96 -4.32
C VAL A 35 11.88 6.54 -3.83
N TYR A 36 11.66 6.30 -2.54
CA TYR A 36 11.87 5.00 -1.92
C TYR A 36 10.55 4.27 -1.68
N GLY A 37 10.45 3.06 -2.24
CA GLY A 37 9.43 2.07 -1.94
C GLY A 37 9.34 1.80 -0.44
N LYS A 38 8.18 2.06 0.17
CA LYS A 38 7.90 1.68 1.56
C LYS A 38 7.35 0.27 1.60
N PHE A 39 7.89 -0.56 2.51
CA PHE A 39 7.44 -1.94 2.73
C PHE A 39 5.97 -2.03 3.19
N PHE A 40 5.40 -0.95 3.74
CA PHE A 40 4.03 -0.91 4.23
C PHE A 40 3.33 0.40 3.80
N GLY A 41 2.11 0.27 3.25
CA GLY A 41 1.19 1.39 3.02
C GLY A 41 1.37 2.17 1.72
N GLY A 42 2.07 1.60 0.73
CA GLY A 42 2.30 2.22 -0.58
C GLY A 42 3.18 3.48 -0.51
N VAL A 43 3.64 3.92 -1.68
CA VAL A 43 4.33 5.21 -1.83
C VAL A 43 3.32 6.24 -2.32
N ASP A 44 3.37 7.41 -1.69
CA ASP A 44 2.58 8.59 -2.02
C ASP A 44 3.43 9.79 -1.63
N GLU A 45 4.26 10.25 -2.56
CA GLU A 45 5.23 11.32 -2.36
C GLU A 45 5.01 12.45 -3.35
N GLU A 46 5.22 13.67 -2.88
CA GLU A 46 5.11 14.86 -3.70
C GLU A 46 6.44 15.08 -4.44
N VAL A 47 6.36 15.27 -5.75
CA VAL A 47 7.50 15.46 -6.63
C VAL A 47 7.19 16.62 -7.55
N GLU A 48 8.14 17.55 -7.67
CA GLU A 48 8.03 18.65 -8.62
C GLU A 48 8.56 18.19 -9.98
N LEU A 49 7.70 18.24 -11.01
CA LEU A 49 8.03 17.86 -12.39
C LEU A 49 7.68 19.01 -13.33
N TYR A 50 8.65 19.50 -14.10
CA TYR A 50 8.52 20.63 -15.01
C TYR A 50 7.89 21.88 -14.36
N GLY A 51 8.16 22.12 -13.08
CA GLY A 51 7.58 23.22 -12.30
C GLY A 51 6.12 23.00 -11.88
N LYS A 52 5.59 21.78 -12.02
CA LYS A 52 4.28 21.36 -11.52
C LYS A 52 4.44 20.40 -10.34
N THR A 53 3.65 20.62 -9.31
CA THR A 53 3.52 19.69 -8.20
C THR A 53 2.75 18.44 -8.63
N CYS A 54 3.44 17.31 -8.68
CA CYS A 54 2.88 16.00 -8.99
C CYS A 54 2.97 15.08 -7.77
N ARG A 55 2.14 14.04 -7.76
CA ARG A 55 2.18 12.98 -6.73
C ARG A 55 2.68 11.69 -7.35
N PHE A 56 3.86 11.23 -6.95
CA PHE A 56 4.36 9.90 -7.27
C PHE A 56 3.66 8.87 -6.40
N ILE A 57 3.10 7.84 -7.03
CA ILE A 57 2.38 6.78 -6.35
C ILE A 57 2.73 5.41 -6.95
N ILE A 58 2.52 4.36 -6.15
CA ILE A 58 2.58 2.99 -6.65
C ILE A 58 1.15 2.42 -6.70
N LEU A 59 0.72 2.02 -7.89
CA LEU A 59 -0.57 1.41 -8.21
C LEU A 59 -0.35 0.01 -8.74
N HIS A 60 -0.86 -1.00 -8.03
CA HIS A 60 -0.75 -2.41 -8.45
C HIS A 60 0.70 -2.83 -8.79
N ASP A 61 1.65 -2.47 -7.93
CA ASP A 61 3.09 -2.73 -8.10
C ASP A 61 3.70 -2.09 -9.35
N LYS A 62 3.09 -0.99 -9.83
CA LYS A 62 3.62 -0.15 -10.89
C LYS A 62 3.64 1.31 -10.45
N PRO A 63 4.72 2.05 -10.74
CA PRO A 63 4.73 3.48 -10.49
C PRO A 63 3.71 4.18 -11.39
N ASP A 64 3.17 5.29 -10.91
CA ASP A 64 2.34 6.22 -11.66
C ASP A 64 2.50 7.61 -11.05
N PHE A 65 2.08 8.63 -11.80
CA PHE A 65 2.07 10.01 -11.36
C PHE A 65 0.64 10.54 -11.39
N ALA A 66 0.27 11.33 -10.39
CA ALA A 66 -0.94 12.14 -10.43
C ALA A 66 -0.56 13.62 -10.59
N ALA A 67 -1.02 14.24 -11.68
CA ALA A 67 -0.91 15.67 -11.93
C ALA A 67 -2.31 16.26 -11.96
N ASP A 68 -2.53 17.41 -11.30
CA ASP A 68 -3.83 18.08 -11.25
C ASP A 68 -5.00 17.16 -10.80
N GLY A 69 -4.69 16.17 -9.94
CA GLY A 69 -5.64 15.19 -9.43
C GLY A 69 -5.95 14.02 -10.39
N VAL A 70 -5.25 13.92 -11.52
CA VAL A 70 -5.48 12.90 -12.56
C VAL A 70 -4.24 12.04 -12.74
N LEU A 71 -4.44 10.71 -12.86
CA LEU A 71 -3.39 9.73 -13.11
C LEU A 71 -2.87 9.81 -14.55
N LEU A 72 -1.55 9.88 -14.74
CA LEU A 72 -0.94 9.95 -16.06
C LEU A 72 -1.11 8.64 -16.86
N SER A 73 -1.10 7.48 -16.20
CA SER A 73 -1.26 6.20 -16.90
C SER A 73 -2.65 5.96 -17.49
N SER A 74 -3.70 6.47 -16.83
CA SER A 74 -5.09 6.04 -17.09
C SER A 74 -6.08 7.19 -17.29
N GLY A 75 -5.68 8.43 -17.03
CA GLY A 75 -6.57 9.60 -17.07
C GLY A 75 -7.66 9.60 -16.00
N LYS A 76 -7.61 8.69 -15.02
CA LYS A 76 -8.61 8.59 -13.94
C LYS A 76 -8.32 9.54 -12.80
N SER A 77 -9.36 9.86 -12.03
CA SER A 77 -9.22 10.63 -10.79
C SER A 77 -8.38 9.88 -9.76
N TYR A 78 -7.29 10.50 -9.31
CA TYR A 78 -6.45 9.97 -8.25
C TYR A 78 -7.21 9.87 -6.92
N ALA A 79 -8.11 10.81 -6.64
CA ALA A 79 -8.91 10.80 -5.42
C ALA A 79 -9.83 9.57 -5.35
N GLU A 80 -10.48 9.23 -6.46
CA GLU A 80 -11.35 8.04 -6.56
C GLU A 80 -10.54 6.75 -6.40
N GLU A 81 -9.38 6.65 -7.08
CA GLU A 81 -8.54 5.46 -6.98
C GLU A 81 -7.90 5.32 -5.59
N LYS A 82 -7.57 6.43 -4.93
CA LYS A 82 -7.14 6.47 -3.53
C LYS A 82 -8.26 5.98 -2.60
N GLU A 83 -9.48 6.48 -2.76
CA GLU A 83 -10.62 6.06 -1.95
C GLU A 83 -10.95 4.57 -2.14
N LYS A 84 -10.93 4.10 -3.38
CA LYS A 84 -11.15 2.69 -3.72
C LYS A 84 -10.11 1.78 -3.07
N ARG A 85 -8.83 2.17 -3.10
CA ARG A 85 -7.75 1.46 -2.39
C ARG A 85 -7.98 1.43 -0.89
N ARG A 86 -8.35 2.58 -0.30
CA ARG A 86 -8.66 2.67 1.14
C ARG A 86 -9.84 1.77 1.53
N LYS A 87 -10.91 1.74 0.74
CA LYS A 87 -12.07 0.84 0.95
C LYS A 87 -11.65 -0.62 0.87
N LYS A 88 -10.87 -1.01 -0.16
CA LYS A 88 -10.39 -2.38 -0.32
C LYS A 88 -9.49 -2.81 0.84
N ALA A 89 -8.56 -1.96 1.27
CA ALA A 89 -7.70 -2.25 2.43
C ALA A 89 -8.52 -2.39 3.73
N CYS A 90 -9.50 -1.50 3.95
CA CYS A 90 -10.39 -1.59 5.10
C CYS A 90 -11.24 -2.88 5.09
N LEU A 91 -11.68 -3.33 3.91
CA LEU A 91 -12.40 -4.59 3.74
C LEU A 91 -11.49 -5.79 4.09
N TRP A 92 -10.26 -5.81 3.58
CA TRP A 92 -9.31 -6.88 3.88
C TRP A 92 -8.98 -6.96 5.36
N ALA A 93 -8.65 -5.82 5.99
CA ALA A 93 -8.42 -5.77 7.42
C ALA A 93 -9.66 -6.20 8.24
N TYR A 94 -10.88 -5.85 7.79
CA TYR A 94 -12.09 -6.35 8.42
C TYR A 94 -12.23 -7.87 8.31
N ILE A 95 -11.96 -8.43 7.13
CA ILE A 95 -11.97 -9.89 6.90
C ILE A 95 -10.93 -10.58 7.78
N GLU A 96 -9.71 -10.05 7.90
CA GLU A 96 -8.65 -10.59 8.75
C GLU A 96 -9.04 -10.60 10.23
N ILE A 97 -9.61 -9.50 10.72
CA ILE A 97 -10.10 -9.41 12.11
C ILE A 97 -11.20 -10.44 12.32
N LEU A 98 -12.15 -10.56 11.39
CA LEU A 98 -13.29 -11.48 11.52
C LEU A 98 -12.83 -12.95 11.47
N ALA A 99 -11.91 -13.29 10.58
CA ALA A 99 -11.29 -14.61 10.52
C ALA A 99 -10.53 -14.94 11.81
N SER A 100 -9.76 -13.98 12.35
CA SER A 100 -9.01 -14.15 13.59
C SER A 100 -9.94 -14.34 14.79
N LEU A 101 -11.07 -13.63 14.85
CA LEU A 101 -12.10 -13.82 15.87
C LEU A 101 -12.76 -15.20 15.78
N ILE A 102 -13.01 -15.71 14.57
CA ILE A 102 -13.54 -17.07 14.38
C ILE A 102 -12.54 -18.11 14.91
N VAL A 103 -11.26 -17.99 14.53
CA VAL A 103 -10.20 -18.88 15.04
C VAL A 103 -10.15 -18.82 16.56
N LEU A 104 -10.16 -17.62 17.14
CA LEU A 104 -10.19 -17.43 18.59
C LEU A 104 -11.38 -18.14 19.25
N ALA A 105 -12.58 -17.98 18.69
CA ALA A 105 -13.80 -18.57 19.23
C ALA A 105 -13.77 -20.11 19.20
N VAL A 106 -13.35 -20.71 18.08
CA VAL A 106 -13.19 -22.16 17.96
C VAL A 106 -12.18 -22.68 18.98
N MET A 107 -11.09 -21.96 19.19
CA MET A 107 -10.03 -22.36 20.13
C MET A 107 -10.48 -22.25 21.59
N VAL A 108 -11.29 -21.25 21.94
CA VAL A 108 -11.92 -21.16 23.26
C VAL A 108 -12.83 -22.36 23.52
N VAL A 109 -13.66 -22.75 22.53
CA VAL A 109 -14.52 -23.94 22.63
C VAL A 109 -13.69 -25.22 22.81
N LEU A 110 -12.59 -25.38 22.05
CA LEU A 110 -11.68 -26.52 22.17
C LEU A 110 -10.94 -26.54 23.51
N ALA A 111 -10.49 -25.38 24.02
CA ALA A 111 -9.80 -25.29 25.30
C ALA A 111 -10.73 -25.66 26.48
N ILE A 112 -12.00 -25.24 26.42
CA ILE A 112 -13.02 -25.58 27.41
C ILE A 112 -13.33 -27.08 27.37
N THR A 113 -13.45 -27.67 26.17
CA THR A 113 -13.77 -29.10 26.03
C THR A 113 -12.58 -30.02 26.31
N ALA A 114 -11.34 -29.60 26.00
CA ALA A 114 -10.13 -30.41 26.16
C ALA A 114 -9.42 -30.25 27.52
N SER A 115 -9.86 -29.33 28.39
CA SER A 115 -9.28 -29.06 29.72
C SER A 115 -7.78 -28.72 29.76
N ASN A 116 -7.15 -28.44 28.61
CA ASN A 116 -5.70 -28.28 28.50
C ASN A 116 -5.32 -26.93 27.84
N VAL A 117 -5.64 -25.85 28.57
CA VAL A 117 -5.50 -24.45 28.14
C VAL A 117 -4.04 -24.08 27.78
N LYS A 118 -3.05 -24.71 28.41
CA LYS A 118 -1.63 -24.38 28.22
C LYS A 118 -1.12 -24.64 26.80
N ALA A 119 -1.67 -25.64 26.10
CA ALA A 119 -1.26 -25.97 24.74
C ALA A 119 -1.67 -24.89 23.71
N TYR A 120 -2.66 -24.06 24.04
CA TYR A 120 -3.26 -23.12 23.10
C TYR A 120 -2.74 -21.69 23.21
N ILE A 121 -2.03 -21.35 24.29
CA ILE A 121 -1.41 -20.03 24.53
C ILE A 121 -0.58 -19.50 23.34
N PRO A 122 0.33 -20.27 22.71
CA PRO A 122 1.09 -19.77 21.56
C PRO A 122 0.21 -19.47 20.34
N VAL A 123 -0.90 -20.18 20.17
CA VAL A 123 -1.85 -19.95 19.08
C VAL A 123 -2.65 -18.67 19.33
N PHE A 124 -3.05 -18.41 20.58
CA PHE A 124 -3.68 -17.14 20.97
C PHE A 124 -2.76 -15.95 20.73
N ALA A 125 -1.48 -16.07 21.06
CA ALA A 125 -0.49 -15.03 20.80
C ALA A 125 -0.32 -14.76 19.29
N ALA A 126 -0.30 -15.81 18.46
CA ALA A 126 -0.23 -15.66 17.01
C ALA A 126 -1.47 -14.97 16.42
N ALA A 127 -2.68 -15.33 16.87
CA ALA A 127 -3.91 -14.69 16.43
C ALA A 127 -3.97 -13.20 16.82
N LEU A 128 -3.51 -12.84 18.04
CA LEU A 128 -3.44 -11.45 18.48
C LEU A 128 -2.43 -10.63 17.69
N LEU A 129 -1.26 -11.21 17.37
CA LEU A 129 -0.28 -10.56 16.50
C LEU A 129 -0.86 -10.33 15.10
N PHE A 130 -1.56 -11.31 14.54
CA PHE A 130 -2.22 -11.18 13.24
C PHE A 130 -3.29 -10.08 13.23
N CYS A 131 -4.13 -10.00 14.27
CA CYS A 131 -5.06 -8.89 14.47
C CYS A 131 -4.34 -7.54 14.58
N ALA A 132 -3.24 -7.48 15.33
CA ALA A 132 -2.47 -6.25 15.50
C ALA A 132 -1.89 -5.75 14.15
N PHE A 133 -1.45 -6.67 13.27
CA PHE A 133 -1.04 -6.33 11.91
C PHE A 133 -2.18 -5.71 11.10
N GLY A 134 -3.35 -6.34 11.06
CA GLY A 134 -4.51 -5.80 10.35
C GLY A 134 -4.96 -4.43 10.89
N VAL A 135 -4.88 -4.22 12.21
CA VAL A 135 -5.18 -2.93 12.84
C VAL A 135 -4.12 -1.87 12.50
N CYS A 136 -2.83 -2.24 12.50
CA CYS A 136 -1.73 -1.35 12.10
C CYS A 136 -1.87 -0.89 10.65
N GLU A 137 -2.24 -1.78 9.72
CA GLU A 137 -2.55 -1.41 8.33
C GLU A 137 -3.73 -0.43 8.25
N LEU A 138 -4.79 -0.68 9.03
CA LEU A 138 -5.98 0.16 9.04
C LEU A 138 -5.70 1.57 9.61
N ILE A 139 -4.85 1.67 10.63
CA ILE A 139 -4.41 2.95 11.22
C ILE A 139 -3.46 3.70 10.27
N SER A 140 -2.51 3.01 9.64
CA SER A 140 -1.58 3.59 8.66
C SER A 140 -2.34 4.23 7.49
N ASN A 141 -3.40 3.56 7.02
CA ASN A 141 -4.28 4.05 5.96
C ASN A 141 -5.26 5.15 6.38
N ARG A 142 -5.36 5.50 7.68
CA ARG A 142 -6.19 6.63 8.17
C ARG A 142 -5.42 7.93 8.33
N LYS A 143 -4.10 7.88 8.48
CA LYS A 143 -3.24 9.05 8.72
C LYS A 143 -2.68 9.71 7.45
N LYS A 144 -3.03 9.23 6.25
CA LYS A 144 -2.63 9.74 4.93
C LYS A 144 -3.84 10.00 4.04
#